data_AF-A0A0J0V9Y7-F1
#
_entry.id   AF-A0A0J0V9Y7-F1
#
_cell.length_a   1.000
_cell.length_b   1.000
_cell.length_c   1.000
_cell.angle_alpha   90.00
_cell.angle_beta   90.00
_cell.angle_gamma   90.00
#
_symmetry.space_group_name_H-M   'P 1'
#
loop_
_entity.id
_entity.type
_entity.pdbx_description
1 polymer ?
#
loop_
_entity_poly.entity_id
_entity_poly.type
_entity_poly.pdbx_seq_one_letter_code
_entity_poly.pdbx_strand_id
1 'polypeptide(L)' 'MFHIGDCVVYTDGTRGIVLEVTADRCHVLWEDYFVSWEKKELLKVDEELTKKQTIRVSSHVSHPLS' A
#
# COMPACT_ATOMS: atom_id res chain seq x y z
N MET A 1 -5.59 -11.23 1.64
CA MET A 1 -4.17 -11.44 1.29
C MET A 1 -3.57 -10.07 1.07
N PHE A 2 -2.45 -9.73 1.72
CA PHE A 2 -1.81 -8.42 1.53
C PHE A 2 -0.88 -8.45 0.32
N HIS A 3 -0.84 -7.36 -0.43
CA HIS A 3 0.07 -7.12 -1.54
C HIS A 3 0.84 -5.82 -1.31
N ILE A 4 2.01 -5.72 -1.95
CA ILE A 4 2.78 -4.48 -1.97
C ILE A 4 1.94 -3.40 -2.66
N GLY A 5 1.86 -2.22 -2.05
CA GLY A 5 1.02 -1.10 -2.50
C GLY A 5 -0.39 -1.09 -1.92
N ASP A 6 -0.82 -2.14 -1.20
CA ASP A 6 -2.11 -2.12 -0.52
C ASP A 6 -2.12 -1.04 0.57
N CYS A 7 -3.20 -0.27 0.61
CA CYS A 7 -3.51 0.59 1.75
C CYS A 7 -4.03 -0.26 2.90
N VAL A 8 -3.45 -0.07 4.08
CA VAL A 8 -3.84 -0.78 5.29
C VAL A 8 -4.17 0.18 6.41
N VAL A 9 -5.03 -0.28 7.32
CA VAL A 9 -5.43 0.43 8.52
C VAL A 9 -5.07 -0.47 9.71
N TYR A 10 -4.36 0.10 10.68
CA TYR A 10 -4.05 -0.56 11.94
C TYR A 10 -5.26 -0.55 12.87
N THR A 11 -5.24 -1.34 13.94
CA THR A 11 -6.39 -1.46 14.87
C THR A 11 -6.79 -0.14 15.55
N ASP A 12 -5.87 0.82 15.65
CA ASP A 12 -6.12 2.16 16.21
C ASP A 12 -6.65 3.17 15.19
N GLY A 13 -6.79 2.78 13.92
CA GLY A 13 -7.26 3.63 12.83
C GLY A 13 -6.16 4.30 12.01
N THR A 14 -4.89 4.16 12.40
CA THR A 14 -3.74 4.73 11.67
C THR A 14 -3.61 4.07 10.31
N ARG A 15 -3.33 4.86 9.28
CA ARG A 15 -3.24 4.41 7.88
C ARG A 15 -1.81 4.24 7.43
N GLY A 16 -1.58 3.25 6.59
CA GLY A 16 -0.28 3.02 5.98
C GLY A 16 -0.38 2.30 4.65
N ILE A 17 0.79 2.12 4.03
CA ILE A 17 0.96 1.46 2.74
C ILE A 17 1.92 0.28 2.92
N VAL A 18 1.55 -0.88 2.40
CA VAL A 18 2.39 -2.08 2.44
C VAL A 18 3.56 -1.93 1.47
N LEU A 19 4.78 -1.99 1.99
CA LEU A 19 6.02 -2.00 1.22
C LEU A 19 6.53 -3.41 0.91
N GLU A 20 6.30 -4.34 1.84
CA GLU A 20 6.76 -5.74 1.74
C GLU A 20 5.83 -6.68 2.51
N VAL A 21 5.74 -7.94 2.08
CA VAL A 21 4.91 -8.98 2.71
C VAL A 21 5.74 -10.23 2.95
N THR A 22 5.77 -10.70 4.19
CA THR A 22 6.39 -11.98 4.60
C THR A 22 5.32 -12.99 5.00
N ALA A 23 5.69 -14.12 5.62
CA ALA A 23 4.74 -15.15 6.02
C ALA A 23 3.71 -14.64 7.05
N ASP A 24 4.17 -13.98 8.12
CA ASP A 24 3.36 -13.54 9.27
C ASP A 24 3.20 -12.01 9.36
N ARG A 25 4.02 -11.24 8.64
CA ARG A 25 4.08 -9.77 8.78
C ARG A 25 4.00 -9.02 7.46
N CYS A 26 3.71 -7.74 7.58
CA CYS A 26 3.79 -6.75 6.52
C CYS A 26 4.70 -5.61 6.97
N HIS A 27 5.55 -5.15 6.08
CA HIS A 27 6.34 -3.94 6.26
C HIS A 27 5.48 -2.77 5.80
N VAL A 28 5.17 -1.83 6.68
CA VAL A 28 4.20 -0.77 6.41
C VAL A 28 4.86 0.59 6.61
N LEU A 29 4.64 1.48 5.63
CA LEU A 29 4.90 2.91 5.76
C LEU A 29 3.65 3.60 6.28
N TRP A 30 3.76 4.29 7.40
CA TRP A 30 2.66 5.01 8.05
C TRP A 30 2.56 6.47 7.58
N GLU A 31 1.42 7.08 7.88
CA GLU A 31 1.13 8.49 7.52
C GLU A 31 2.08 9.51 8.16
N ASP A 32 2.75 9.16 9.25
CA ASP A 32 3.79 9.96 9.91
C ASP A 32 5.20 9.69 9.37
N TYR A 33 5.31 8.94 8.26
CA TYR A 33 6.55 8.48 7.63
C TYR A 33 7.36 7.46 8.45
N PHE A 34 6.83 6.98 9.57
CA PHE A 34 7.43 5.86 10.29
C PHE A 34 7.25 4.57 9.49
N VAL A 35 8.22 3.66 9.62
CA VAL A 35 8.18 2.36 8.93
C VAL A 35 8.36 1.26 9.97
N SER A 36 7.42 0.31 10.00
CA SER A 36 7.44 -0.81 10.94
C SER A 36 6.97 -2.12 10.33
N TRP A 37 7.30 -3.23 11.01
CA TRP A 37 6.83 -4.56 10.67
C TRP A 37 5.63 -4.92 11.56
N GLU A 38 4.46 -5.03 10.96
CA GLU A 38 3.24 -5.39 11.68
C GLU A 38 2.75 -6.78 11.36
N LYS A 39 2.14 -7.41 12.36
CA LYS A 39 1.47 -8.69 12.17
C LYS A 39 0.24 -8.52 11.30
N LYS A 40 0.02 -9.45 10.37
CA LYS A 40 -1.13 -9.45 9.46
C LYS A 40 -2.48 -9.42 10.19
N GLU A 41 -2.57 -9.98 11.39
CA GLU A 41 -3.78 -10.01 12.21
C GLU A 41 -4.22 -8.64 12.74
N LEU A 42 -3.29 -7.68 12.81
CA LEU A 42 -3.52 -6.31 13.29
C LEU A 42 -3.83 -5.32 12.16
N LEU A 43 -3.74 -5.79 10.91
CA LEU A 43 -3.93 -4.98 9.72
C LEU A 43 -5.23 -5.32 9.03
N LYS A 44 -5.91 -4.30 8.53
CA LYS A 44 -7.05 -4.45 7.62
C LYS A 44 -6.77 -3.70 6.33
N VAL A 45 -6.95 -4.36 5.19
CA VAL A 45 -6.83 -3.72 3.88
C VAL A 45 -8.01 -2.75 3.68
N ASP A 46 -7.69 -1.51 3.29
CA ASP A 46 -8.65 -0.54 2.79
C ASP A 46 -8.69 -0.62 1.26
N GLU A 47 -9.60 -1.45 0.73
CA GLU A 47 -9.73 -1.68 -0.70
C GLU A 47 -10.14 -0.41 -1.47
N GLU A 48 -10.91 0.48 -0.83
CA GLU A 48 -11.38 1.71 -1.46
C GLU A 48 -10.23 2.71 -1.62
N LEU A 49 -9.37 2.82 -0.62
CA LEU A 49 -8.19 3.66 -0.71
C LEU A 49 -7.15 3.08 -1.67
N THR A 50 -6.97 1.76 -1.65
CA THR A 50 -6.05 1.06 -2.57
C THR A 50 -6.43 1.31 -4.02
N LYS A 51 -7.72 1.19 -4.38
CA LYS A 51 -8.21 1.48 -5.75
C LYS A 51 -7.98 2.93 -6.18
N LYS A 52 -8.10 3.88 -5.24
CA LYS A 52 -7.92 5.32 -5.51
C LYS A 52 -6.45 5.69 -5.73
N GLN A 53 -5.53 4.98 -5.08
CA GLN A 53 -4.08 5.21 -5.24
C GLN A 53 -3.49 4.57 -6.48
N THR A 54 -4.14 3.55 -7.06
CA THR A 54 -3.67 2.93 -8.31
C THR A 54 -3.54 3.97 -9.41
N ILE A 55 -2.29 4.33 -9.73
CA ILE A 55 -1.98 5.14 -10.91
C ILE A 55 -2.39 4.33 -12.12
N ARG A 56 -3.52 4.67 -12.73
CA ARG A 56 -3.89 4.15 -14.04
C ARG A 56 -2.92 4.76 -15.04
N VAL A 57 -1.90 3.99 -15.44
CA VAL A 57 -1.03 4.36 -16.55
C VAL A 57 -1.93 4.51 -17.79
N SER A 58 -2.17 5.75 -18.21
CA SER A 58 -2.69 6.02 -19.55
C SER A 58 -1.58 5.64 -20.52
N SER A 59 -1.75 4.51 -21.22
CA SER A 59 -0.76 3.93 -22.12
C SER A 59 -0.63 4.65 -23.48
N HIS A 60 -0.81 5.97 -23.53
CA HIS A 60 -0.59 6.78 -24.73
C HIS A 60 0.34 7.97 -24.43
N VAL A 61 1.56 7.68 -24.00
CA VAL A 61 2.66 8.64 -24.15
C VAL A 61 3.37 8.32 -25.45
N SER A 62 2.86 8.88 -26.55
CA SER A 62 3.54 8.88 -27.84
C SER A 62 4.74 9.83 -27.72
N HIS A 63 5.94 9.30 -27.49
CA HIS A 63 7.15 10.09 -27.66
C HIS A 63 7.37 10.31 -29.16
N PRO A 64 7.39 11.55 -29.68
CA PRO A 64 7.87 11.80 -31.03
C PRO A 64 9.38 11.61 -31.03
N LEU A 65 9.86 10.62 -31.77
CA LEU A 65 11.27 10.51 -32.13
C LEU A 65 11.57 11.68 -33.09
N SER A 66 12.42 12.61 -32.64
CA SER A 66 13.08 13.59 -33.51
C SER A 66 14.14 12.93 -34.38
#